data_AF-A0AAD4DZF5-F1
#
_entry.id   AF-A0AAD4DZF5-F1
#
_cell.length_a   1.000
_cell.length_b   1.000
_cell.length_c   1.000
_cell.angle_alpha   90.00
_cell.angle_beta   90.00
_cell.angle_gamma   90.00
#
_symmetry.space_group_name_H-M   'P 1'
#
loop_
_entity.id
_entity.type
_entity.pdbx_description
1 polymer ?
#
loop_
_entity_poly.entity_id
_entity_poly.type
_entity_poly.pdbx_seq_one_letter_code
_entity_poly.pdbx_strand_id
1 'polypeptide(L)'
;MLSENSSSDLLVSHGRHFGRTVFALCNYPSLLTNGILRLEQMENTSLEDFSAEERREHRVFEQLLDSYPGLLERLTNGSEEEILHVGELIGKGAAGARGDDTKMLKSAVLDWIAPKGEAIQPPLHRNSKIDRGFNHELTGSLLCPAGLDWNNSQTKEHLRSGELLVCGDQWPVFLYAHHIYDAEDLWCGLLQSRLLAYKHIFTSLSSVDREPKATRSGNARLHGMNSATIASIAYVATQVRFALTSSSVFSRADTTTDSETFYHSLLDLLEDPDESKEVDELLMWWNCQVFPASSAAKRNITANSALSKIRQKCLALKQTLNLPMVST
;
A
#
# COMPACT_ATOMS: atom_id res chain seq x y z
N MET A 1 -34.71 -5.63 4.08
CA MET A 1 -34.58 -5.36 2.62
C MET A 1 -33.92 -4.03 2.27
N LEU A 2 -34.45 -2.83 2.59
CA LEU A 2 -33.72 -1.57 2.29
C LEU A 2 -32.53 -1.28 3.24
N SER A 3 -32.61 -1.71 4.51
CA SER A 3 -31.54 -1.54 5.50
C SER A 3 -30.35 -2.47 5.28
N GLU A 4 -30.61 -3.77 5.02
CA GLU A 4 -29.58 -4.79 4.77
C GLU A 4 -28.74 -4.48 3.53
N ASN A 5 -29.38 -4.06 2.42
CA ASN A 5 -28.63 -3.69 1.21
C ASN A 5 -27.69 -2.51 1.46
N SER A 6 -28.10 -1.51 2.26
CA SER A 6 -27.21 -0.38 2.57
C SER A 6 -26.03 -0.77 3.46
N SER A 7 -26.23 -1.72 4.37
CA SER A 7 -25.17 -2.27 5.25
C SER A 7 -24.18 -3.13 4.46
N SER A 8 -24.67 -3.97 3.56
CA SER A 8 -23.82 -4.78 2.69
C SER A 8 -23.01 -3.92 1.72
N ASP A 9 -23.62 -2.87 1.16
CA ASP A 9 -22.92 -1.91 0.30
C ASP A 9 -21.84 -1.12 1.07
N LEU A 10 -22.08 -0.80 2.35
CA LEU A 10 -21.10 -0.18 3.24
C LEU A 10 -19.90 -1.11 3.49
N LEU A 11 -20.11 -2.36 3.89
CA LEU A 11 -19.02 -3.32 4.14
C LEU A 11 -18.14 -3.54 2.90
N VAL A 12 -18.78 -3.66 1.73
CA VAL A 12 -18.06 -3.76 0.45
C VAL A 12 -17.26 -2.47 0.18
N SER A 13 -17.85 -1.30 0.42
CA SER A 13 -17.16 -0.01 0.28
C SER A 13 -15.96 0.12 1.22
N HIS A 14 -16.11 -0.27 2.50
CA HIS A 14 -15.03 -0.28 3.48
C HIS A 14 -13.91 -1.23 3.08
N GLY A 15 -14.25 -2.45 2.64
CA GLY A 15 -13.28 -3.43 2.14
C GLY A 15 -12.45 -2.90 0.97
N ARG A 16 -13.04 -2.08 0.08
CA ARG A 16 -12.31 -1.43 -1.02
C ARG A 16 -11.22 -0.47 -0.54
N HIS A 17 -11.41 0.19 0.59
CA HIS A 17 -10.42 1.12 1.14
C HIS A 17 -9.40 0.39 2.01
N PHE A 18 -9.89 -0.47 2.90
CA PHE A 18 -9.08 -1.27 3.80
C PHE A 18 -8.04 -2.10 3.02
N GLY A 19 -8.48 -2.80 1.98
CA GLY A 19 -7.57 -3.58 1.14
C GLY A 19 -6.51 -2.76 0.39
N ARG A 20 -6.72 -1.45 0.21
CA ARG A 20 -5.73 -0.56 -0.42
C ARG A 20 -4.79 0.09 0.59
N THR A 21 -5.17 0.21 1.86
CA THR A 21 -4.51 1.14 2.80
C THR A 21 -4.08 0.54 4.10
N VAL A 22 -4.60 -0.64 4.46
CA VAL A 22 -4.26 -1.35 5.69
C VAL A 22 -3.63 -2.70 5.35
N PHE A 23 -4.36 -3.57 4.63
CA PHE A 23 -3.82 -4.90 4.31
C PHE A 23 -4.47 -5.51 3.08
N ALA A 24 -3.69 -5.70 2.02
CA ALA A 24 -4.22 -6.05 0.70
C ALA A 24 -4.53 -7.55 0.50
N LEU A 25 -3.69 -8.42 1.07
CA LEU A 25 -3.71 -9.86 0.82
C LEU A 25 -4.20 -10.63 2.05
N CYS A 26 -5.35 -10.21 2.57
CA CYS A 26 -5.97 -10.81 3.74
C CYS A 26 -6.89 -12.00 3.37
N ASN A 27 -6.97 -13.00 4.26
CA ASN A 27 -8.16 -13.85 4.36
C ASN A 27 -9.12 -13.21 5.38
N TYR A 28 -10.08 -12.43 4.90
CA TYR A 28 -10.96 -11.61 5.75
C TYR A 28 -11.82 -12.43 6.72
N PRO A 29 -12.48 -13.53 6.31
CA PRO A 29 -13.14 -14.42 7.27
C PRO A 29 -12.22 -14.87 8.41
N SER A 30 -11.02 -15.38 8.09
CA SER A 30 -10.06 -15.82 9.10
C SER A 30 -9.58 -14.68 9.99
N LEU A 31 -9.32 -13.48 9.42
CA LEU A 31 -8.95 -12.30 10.20
C LEU A 31 -10.01 -11.94 11.25
N LEU A 32 -11.29 -12.00 10.90
CA LEU A 32 -12.38 -11.68 11.82
C LEU A 32 -12.54 -12.75 12.89
N THR A 33 -12.56 -14.03 12.49
CA THR A 33 -12.67 -15.16 13.44
C THR A 33 -11.50 -15.16 14.43
N ASN A 34 -10.27 -15.06 13.93
CA ASN A 34 -9.07 -15.03 14.76
C ASN A 34 -9.03 -13.78 15.63
N GLY A 35 -9.46 -12.63 15.11
CA GLY A 35 -9.52 -11.37 15.85
C GLY A 35 -10.43 -11.44 17.07
N ILE A 36 -11.62 -12.03 16.92
CA ILE A 36 -12.58 -12.22 18.03
C ILE A 36 -12.00 -13.19 19.06
N LEU A 37 -11.49 -14.35 18.63
CA LEU A 37 -10.85 -15.32 19.51
C LEU A 37 -9.66 -14.71 20.26
N ARG A 38 -8.89 -13.83 19.61
CA ARG A 38 -7.78 -13.12 20.23
C ARG A 38 -8.23 -12.21 21.36
N LEU A 39 -9.33 -11.46 21.19
CA LEU A 39 -9.86 -10.58 22.22
C LEU A 39 -10.20 -11.37 23.50
N GLU A 40 -10.78 -12.57 23.36
CA GLU A 40 -11.08 -13.46 24.49
C GLU A 40 -9.80 -14.01 25.15
N GLN A 41 -8.80 -14.41 24.34
CA GLN A 41 -7.53 -14.92 24.86
C GLN A 41 -6.75 -13.85 25.63
N MET A 42 -6.83 -12.60 25.19
CA MET A 42 -6.15 -11.46 25.83
C MET A 42 -6.71 -11.09 27.20
N GLU A 43 -7.85 -11.67 27.63
CA GLU A 43 -8.30 -11.55 29.02
C GLU A 43 -7.34 -12.24 30.01
N ASN A 44 -6.61 -13.26 29.55
CA ASN A 44 -5.76 -14.11 30.38
C ASN A 44 -4.27 -14.09 29.97
N THR A 45 -3.94 -13.54 28.81
CA THR A 45 -2.61 -13.62 28.19
C THR A 45 -2.17 -12.25 27.66
N SER A 46 -0.89 -11.89 27.80
CA SER A 46 -0.38 -10.63 27.25
C SER A 46 -0.27 -10.71 25.73
N LEU A 47 -0.45 -9.58 25.03
CA LEU A 47 -0.23 -9.52 23.58
C LEU A 47 1.21 -9.95 23.21
N GLU A 48 2.17 -9.71 24.09
CA GLU A 48 3.60 -10.05 23.90
C GLU A 48 3.87 -11.57 23.89
N ASP A 49 2.96 -12.37 24.43
CA ASP A 49 3.08 -13.84 24.47
C ASP A 49 2.70 -14.51 23.14
N PHE A 50 2.08 -13.76 22.21
CA PHE A 50 1.73 -14.24 20.88
C PHE A 50 2.89 -14.07 19.89
N SER A 51 2.90 -14.90 18.85
CA SER A 51 3.89 -14.81 17.78
C SER A 51 3.82 -13.46 17.05
N ALA A 52 4.90 -13.11 16.33
CA ALA A 52 4.95 -11.86 15.57
C ALA A 52 3.85 -11.75 14.50
N GLU A 53 3.52 -12.89 13.85
CA GLU A 53 2.46 -12.99 12.86
C GLU A 53 1.08 -12.74 13.49
N GLU A 54 0.81 -13.38 14.61
CA GLU A 54 -0.43 -13.21 15.37
C GLU A 54 -0.63 -11.78 15.87
N ARG A 55 0.45 -11.14 16.36
CA ARG A 55 0.41 -9.73 16.75
C ARG A 55 0.14 -8.82 15.57
N ARG A 56 0.69 -9.12 14.38
CA ARG A 56 0.41 -8.36 13.16
C ARG A 56 -1.05 -8.54 12.72
N GLU A 57 -1.54 -9.77 12.70
CA GLU A 57 -2.93 -10.09 12.38
C GLU A 57 -3.89 -9.34 13.33
N HIS A 58 -3.60 -9.33 14.63
CA HIS A 58 -4.38 -8.58 15.61
C HIS A 58 -4.37 -7.07 15.34
N ARG A 59 -3.21 -6.45 15.06
CA ARG A 59 -3.13 -5.03 14.68
C ARG A 59 -3.94 -4.70 13.42
N VAL A 60 -3.97 -5.62 12.45
CA VAL A 60 -4.76 -5.47 11.22
C VAL A 60 -6.26 -5.55 11.53
N PHE A 61 -6.66 -6.46 12.44
CA PHE A 61 -8.03 -6.57 12.92
C PHE A 61 -8.48 -5.32 13.69
N GLU A 62 -7.67 -4.79 14.60
CA GLU A 62 -7.96 -3.54 15.32
C GLU A 62 -8.15 -2.36 14.37
N GLN A 63 -7.27 -2.20 13.37
CA GLN A 63 -7.43 -1.16 12.35
C GLN A 63 -8.72 -1.34 11.53
N LEU A 64 -9.19 -2.57 11.33
CA LEU A 64 -10.46 -2.82 10.66
C LEU A 64 -11.63 -2.35 11.53
N LEU A 65 -11.61 -2.66 12.84
CA LEU A 65 -12.62 -2.20 13.79
C LEU A 65 -12.66 -0.67 13.88
N ASP A 66 -11.51 -0.01 13.95
CA ASP A 66 -11.39 1.45 13.98
C ASP A 66 -11.98 2.10 12.73
N SER A 67 -11.87 1.43 11.58
CA SER A 67 -12.39 1.92 10.30
C SER A 67 -13.90 1.78 10.15
N TYR A 68 -14.56 0.95 10.98
CA TYR A 68 -15.99 0.68 10.88
C TYR A 68 -16.66 0.63 12.28
N PRO A 69 -17.17 1.78 12.76
CA PRO A 69 -17.87 1.85 14.04
C PRO A 69 -19.06 0.89 14.12
N GLY A 70 -19.14 0.12 15.20
CA GLY A 70 -20.19 -0.90 15.41
C GLY A 70 -19.86 -2.26 14.81
N LEU A 71 -18.73 -2.43 14.12
CA LEU A 71 -18.30 -3.74 13.61
C LEU A 71 -18.12 -4.74 14.75
N LEU A 72 -17.41 -4.36 15.82
CA LEU A 72 -17.15 -5.25 16.94
C LEU A 72 -18.46 -5.74 17.57
N GLU A 73 -19.40 -4.83 17.86
CA GLU A 73 -20.71 -5.18 18.42
C GLU A 73 -21.48 -6.14 17.51
N ARG A 74 -21.45 -5.90 16.19
CA ARG A 74 -22.07 -6.80 15.21
C ARG A 74 -21.45 -8.19 15.21
N LEU A 75 -20.12 -8.27 15.31
CA LEU A 75 -19.39 -9.52 15.31
C LEU A 75 -19.58 -10.31 16.61
N THR A 76 -19.49 -9.65 17.76
CA THR A 76 -19.64 -10.28 19.09
C THR A 76 -21.08 -10.76 19.34
N ASN A 77 -22.08 -10.05 18.81
CA ASN A 77 -23.48 -10.47 18.92
C ASN A 77 -23.94 -11.38 17.76
N GLY A 78 -23.08 -11.61 16.77
CA GLY A 78 -23.36 -12.39 15.58
C GLY A 78 -23.10 -13.89 15.76
N SER A 79 -23.63 -14.71 14.85
CA SER A 79 -23.24 -16.12 14.75
C SER A 79 -21.93 -16.28 13.98
N GLU A 80 -21.36 -17.49 13.99
CA GLU A 80 -20.18 -17.81 13.17
C GLU A 80 -20.44 -17.54 11.67
N GLU A 81 -21.64 -17.86 11.18
CA GLU A 81 -22.03 -17.58 9.80
C GLU A 81 -22.10 -16.09 9.49
N GLU A 82 -22.50 -15.25 10.46
CA GLU A 82 -22.48 -13.79 10.29
C GLU A 82 -21.05 -13.27 10.19
N ILE A 83 -20.13 -13.78 11.01
CA ILE A 83 -18.70 -13.42 10.94
C ILE A 83 -18.12 -13.77 9.56
N LEU A 84 -18.40 -14.99 9.07
CA LEU A 84 -17.99 -15.42 7.73
C LEU A 84 -18.59 -14.51 6.65
N HIS A 85 -19.88 -14.21 6.74
CA HIS A 85 -20.58 -13.36 5.77
C HIS A 85 -20.02 -11.92 5.73
N VAL A 86 -19.75 -11.32 6.89
CA VAL A 86 -19.12 -10.01 6.98
C VAL A 86 -17.72 -10.04 6.36
N GLY A 87 -16.94 -11.07 6.67
CA GLY A 87 -15.61 -11.28 6.07
C GLY A 87 -15.66 -11.39 4.55
N GLU A 88 -16.63 -12.12 4.00
CA GLU A 88 -16.84 -12.24 2.55
C GLU A 88 -17.21 -10.90 1.89
N LEU A 89 -18.05 -10.08 2.53
CA LEU A 89 -18.42 -8.76 2.00
C LEU A 89 -17.23 -7.79 1.95
N ILE A 90 -16.42 -7.76 3.02
CA ILE A 90 -15.18 -6.95 3.05
C ILE A 90 -14.20 -7.47 2.00
N GLY A 91 -14.02 -8.79 1.92
CA GLY A 91 -13.17 -9.44 0.93
C GLY A 91 -13.61 -9.17 -0.50
N LYS A 92 -14.92 -9.17 -0.78
CA LYS A 92 -15.50 -8.78 -2.07
C LYS A 92 -15.16 -7.32 -2.42
N GLY A 93 -15.22 -6.43 -1.43
CA GLY A 93 -14.77 -5.05 -1.56
C GLY A 93 -13.31 -4.95 -1.98
N ALA A 94 -12.41 -5.56 -1.19
CA ALA A 94 -10.97 -5.54 -1.45
C ALA A 94 -10.60 -6.16 -2.81
N ALA A 95 -11.20 -7.32 -3.15
CA ALA A 95 -10.98 -7.97 -4.44
C ALA A 95 -11.49 -7.12 -5.61
N GLY A 96 -12.66 -6.49 -5.46
CA GLY A 96 -13.21 -5.58 -6.47
C GLY A 96 -12.34 -4.34 -6.68
N ALA A 97 -11.84 -3.74 -5.59
CA ALA A 97 -10.89 -2.62 -5.65
C ALA A 97 -9.62 -2.99 -6.41
N ARG A 98 -9.02 -4.14 -6.08
CA ARG A 98 -7.84 -4.66 -6.75
C ARG A 98 -8.07 -4.93 -8.23
N GLY A 99 -9.21 -5.54 -8.58
CA GLY A 99 -9.57 -5.80 -9.97
C GLY A 99 -9.68 -4.52 -10.80
N ASP A 100 -10.30 -3.48 -10.25
CA ASP A 100 -10.40 -2.16 -10.91
C ASP A 100 -9.02 -1.53 -11.12
N ASP A 101 -8.17 -1.54 -10.08
CA ASP A 101 -6.83 -0.94 -10.13
C ASP A 101 -5.92 -1.70 -11.10
N THR A 102 -5.96 -3.03 -11.09
CA THR A 102 -5.26 -3.89 -12.05
C THR A 102 -5.68 -3.57 -13.48
N LYS A 103 -6.99 -3.46 -13.75
CA LYS A 103 -7.51 -3.16 -15.08
C LYS A 103 -7.03 -1.79 -15.57
N MET A 104 -7.06 -0.80 -14.68
CA MET A 104 -6.64 0.57 -14.97
C MET A 104 -5.14 0.66 -15.25
N LEU A 105 -4.31 0.06 -14.38
CA LEU A 105 -2.85 0.11 -14.50
C LEU A 105 -2.31 -0.69 -15.69
N LYS A 106 -3.01 -1.76 -16.08
CA LYS A 106 -2.61 -2.62 -17.19
C LYS A 106 -2.34 -1.85 -18.48
N SER A 107 -3.15 -0.86 -18.84
CA SER A 107 -2.90 -0.03 -20.02
C SER A 107 -2.03 1.18 -19.70
N ALA A 108 -2.29 1.85 -18.57
CA ALA A 108 -1.62 3.10 -18.21
C ALA A 108 -0.11 2.96 -18.04
N VAL A 109 0.35 1.82 -17.51
CA VAL A 109 1.79 1.58 -17.29
C VAL A 109 2.60 1.66 -18.59
N LEU A 110 2.02 1.26 -19.73
CA LEU A 110 2.71 1.34 -21.02
C LEU A 110 2.96 2.79 -21.45
N ASP A 111 2.05 3.71 -21.12
CA ASP A 111 2.22 5.13 -21.42
C ASP A 111 3.33 5.77 -20.56
N TRP A 112 3.58 5.23 -19.36
CA TRP A 112 4.61 5.75 -18.44
C TRP A 112 6.01 5.24 -18.73
N ILE A 113 6.12 4.00 -19.23
CA ILE A 113 7.42 3.38 -19.54
C ILE A 113 7.87 3.67 -20.98
N ALA A 114 6.97 4.10 -21.86
CA ALA A 114 7.33 4.45 -23.23
C ALA A 114 8.43 5.54 -23.26
N PRO A 115 9.50 5.35 -24.05
CA PRO A 115 10.52 6.40 -24.20
C PRO A 115 9.90 7.69 -24.75
N LYS A 116 10.43 8.83 -24.32
CA LYS A 116 9.84 10.14 -24.65
C LYS A 116 9.82 10.37 -26.17
N GLY A 117 8.61 10.45 -26.73
CA GLY A 117 8.41 10.72 -28.16
C GLY A 117 8.56 9.49 -29.06
N GLU A 118 8.76 8.30 -28.49
CA GLU A 118 8.95 7.07 -29.23
C GLU A 118 7.94 6.00 -28.80
N ALA A 119 7.63 5.08 -29.72
CA ALA A 119 6.81 3.91 -29.41
C ALA A 119 7.69 2.81 -28.81
N ILE A 120 7.13 2.03 -27.87
CA ILE A 120 7.79 0.84 -27.32
C ILE A 120 8.08 -0.15 -28.47
N GLN A 121 9.31 -0.67 -28.51
CA GLN A 121 9.75 -1.66 -29.50
C GLN A 121 10.24 -2.95 -28.81
N PRO A 122 9.72 -4.13 -29.20
CA PRO A 122 8.54 -4.33 -30.06
C PRO A 122 7.24 -3.78 -29.42
N PRO A 123 6.19 -3.46 -30.20
CA PRO A 123 4.96 -2.91 -29.64
C PRO A 123 4.30 -3.83 -28.61
N LEU A 124 3.98 -3.30 -27.43
CA LEU A 124 3.25 -4.02 -26.38
C LEU A 124 1.74 -3.79 -26.48
N HIS A 125 0.97 -4.86 -26.41
CA HIS A 125 -0.49 -4.78 -26.39
C HIS A 125 -1.01 -4.19 -25.06
N ARG A 126 -1.96 -3.25 -25.14
CA ARG A 126 -2.61 -2.64 -23.96
C ARG A 126 -3.50 -3.64 -23.20
N ASN A 127 -4.20 -4.51 -23.92
CA ASN A 127 -5.17 -5.45 -23.37
C ASN A 127 -4.61 -6.86 -23.12
N SER A 128 -3.36 -7.12 -23.49
CA SER A 128 -2.68 -8.39 -23.22
C SER A 128 -1.37 -8.12 -22.49
N LYS A 129 -0.97 -9.04 -21.61
CA LYS A 129 0.31 -8.96 -20.91
C LYS A 129 1.31 -10.01 -21.35
N ILE A 130 0.94 -10.94 -22.25
CA ILE A 130 1.75 -12.12 -22.58
C ILE A 130 3.19 -11.77 -23.01
N ASP A 131 3.35 -10.67 -23.75
CA ASP A 131 4.65 -10.21 -24.25
C ASP A 131 5.40 -9.30 -23.26
N ARG A 132 4.87 -9.04 -22.06
CA ARG A 132 5.53 -8.23 -21.03
C ARG A 132 6.44 -9.08 -20.15
N GLY A 133 6.84 -8.58 -18.99
CA GLY A 133 7.77 -9.29 -18.11
C GLY A 133 9.14 -9.44 -18.75
N PHE A 134 9.80 -10.56 -18.50
CA PHE A 134 11.11 -10.91 -19.04
C PHE A 134 11.09 -11.29 -20.54
N ASN A 135 9.89 -11.34 -21.16
CA ASN A 135 9.74 -11.56 -22.60
C ASN A 135 10.05 -10.30 -23.43
N HIS A 136 10.17 -9.13 -22.79
CA HIS A 136 10.41 -7.87 -23.48
C HIS A 136 11.48 -7.03 -22.76
N GLU A 137 12.38 -6.44 -23.55
CA GLU A 137 13.55 -5.70 -23.07
C GLU A 137 13.20 -4.61 -22.05
N LEU A 138 12.27 -3.72 -22.39
CA LEU A 138 11.82 -2.63 -21.51
C LEU A 138 11.20 -3.12 -20.19
N THR A 139 10.15 -3.96 -20.23
CA THR A 139 9.50 -4.42 -18.99
C THR A 139 10.38 -5.35 -18.18
N GLY A 140 11.23 -6.15 -18.84
CA GLY A 140 12.18 -7.04 -18.20
C GLY A 140 13.25 -6.26 -17.45
N SER A 141 13.80 -5.20 -18.05
CA SER A 141 14.77 -4.33 -17.37
C SER A 141 14.22 -3.69 -16.10
N LEU A 142 12.95 -3.29 -16.10
CA LEU A 142 12.26 -2.71 -14.93
C LEU A 142 11.98 -3.75 -13.84
N LEU A 143 11.69 -5.00 -14.23
CA LEU A 143 11.40 -6.10 -13.32
C LEU A 143 12.64 -6.87 -12.86
N CYS A 144 13.80 -6.60 -13.46
CA CYS A 144 15.04 -7.23 -13.05
C CYS A 144 15.31 -6.93 -11.57
N PRO A 145 15.61 -7.95 -10.74
CA PRO A 145 16.05 -7.74 -9.37
C PRO A 145 17.19 -6.73 -9.31
N ALA A 146 17.14 -5.82 -8.34
CA ALA A 146 18.10 -4.73 -8.20
C ALA A 146 19.56 -5.20 -8.05
N GLY A 147 19.77 -6.38 -7.45
CA GLY A 147 21.09 -7.00 -7.31
C GLY A 147 21.60 -7.73 -8.55
N LEU A 148 20.86 -7.75 -9.66
CA LEU A 148 21.25 -8.41 -10.91
C LEU A 148 21.45 -7.41 -12.04
N ASP A 149 22.44 -7.66 -12.88
CA ASP A 149 22.66 -6.86 -14.09
C ASP A 149 21.78 -7.36 -15.23
N TRP A 150 20.78 -6.56 -15.61
CA TRP A 150 19.95 -6.85 -16.78
C TRP A 150 20.75 -6.87 -18.07
N ASN A 151 21.86 -6.15 -18.22
CA ASN A 151 22.66 -6.15 -19.46
C ASN A 151 23.42 -7.47 -19.67
N ASN A 152 23.54 -8.30 -18.63
CA ASN A 152 24.13 -9.63 -18.75
C ASN A 152 23.17 -10.57 -19.50
N SER A 153 23.60 -11.05 -20.67
CA SER A 153 22.81 -11.95 -21.52
C SER A 153 22.40 -13.26 -20.82
N GLN A 154 23.23 -13.78 -19.93
CA GLN A 154 22.92 -15.00 -19.17
C GLN A 154 21.79 -14.74 -18.16
N THR A 155 21.85 -13.59 -17.45
CA THR A 155 20.78 -13.15 -16.55
C THR A 155 19.45 -13.03 -17.30
N LYS A 156 19.44 -12.37 -18.47
CA LYS A 156 18.23 -12.24 -19.29
C LYS A 156 17.65 -13.59 -19.68
N GLU A 157 18.51 -14.51 -20.10
CA GLU A 157 18.06 -15.82 -20.58
C GLU A 157 17.50 -16.67 -19.44
N HIS A 158 18.18 -16.74 -18.29
CA HIS A 158 17.68 -17.49 -17.12
C HIS A 158 16.36 -16.91 -16.58
N LEU A 159 16.19 -15.59 -16.60
CA LEU A 159 14.93 -14.94 -16.20
C LEU A 159 13.81 -15.20 -17.20
N ARG A 160 14.11 -15.23 -18.50
CA ARG A 160 13.14 -15.48 -19.57
C ARG A 160 12.71 -16.96 -19.63
N SER A 161 13.65 -17.87 -19.44
CA SER A 161 13.39 -19.32 -19.43
C SER A 161 12.69 -19.78 -18.15
N GLY A 162 12.81 -19.00 -17.07
CA GLY A 162 12.31 -19.36 -15.74
C GLY A 162 13.25 -20.27 -14.95
N GLU A 163 14.48 -20.50 -15.45
CA GLU A 163 15.54 -21.21 -14.71
C GLU A 163 15.96 -20.45 -13.45
N LEU A 164 15.92 -19.11 -13.51
CA LEU A 164 16.08 -18.25 -12.34
C LEU A 164 14.71 -17.81 -11.84
N LEU A 165 14.23 -18.46 -10.78
CA LEU A 165 13.04 -18.03 -10.06
C LEU A 165 13.36 -16.77 -9.25
N VAL A 166 12.54 -15.74 -9.43
CA VAL A 166 12.65 -14.47 -8.70
C VAL A 166 11.67 -14.50 -7.53
N CYS A 167 12.21 -14.74 -6.33
CA CYS A 167 11.44 -14.67 -5.09
C CYS A 167 10.90 -13.24 -4.84
N GLY A 168 9.80 -13.11 -4.11
CA GLY A 168 9.17 -11.82 -3.83
C GLY A 168 10.04 -10.84 -3.02
N ASP A 169 11.06 -11.32 -2.29
CA ASP A 169 12.04 -10.48 -1.60
C ASP A 169 13.13 -9.92 -2.53
N GLN A 170 13.27 -10.45 -3.76
CA GLN A 170 14.16 -9.94 -4.79
C GLN A 170 13.52 -8.74 -5.47
N TRP A 171 13.65 -7.58 -4.83
CA TRP A 171 12.98 -6.37 -5.27
C TRP A 171 13.47 -5.87 -6.64
N PRO A 172 12.52 -5.54 -7.54
CA PRO A 172 12.85 -5.10 -8.88
C PRO A 172 13.29 -3.63 -8.90
N VAL A 173 14.16 -3.30 -9.87
CA VAL A 173 14.74 -1.95 -9.99
C VAL A 173 13.69 -0.85 -10.19
N PHE A 174 12.50 -1.17 -10.70
CA PHE A 174 11.44 -0.17 -10.89
C PHE A 174 10.99 0.51 -9.59
N LEU A 175 11.25 -0.10 -8.41
CA LEU A 175 10.90 0.51 -7.13
C LEU A 175 11.74 1.76 -6.82
N TYR A 176 12.96 1.81 -7.36
CA TYR A 176 13.92 2.84 -7.05
C TYR A 176 13.72 4.09 -7.92
N ALA A 177 13.96 5.26 -7.34
CA ALA A 177 13.98 6.52 -8.06
C ALA A 177 14.95 6.41 -9.25
N HIS A 178 14.49 6.84 -10.42
CA HIS A 178 15.25 6.76 -11.68
C HIS A 178 15.67 5.33 -12.10
N HIS A 179 15.16 4.30 -11.43
CA HIS A 179 15.53 2.90 -11.64
C HIS A 179 17.04 2.66 -11.42
N ILE A 180 17.59 3.28 -10.37
CA ILE A 180 19.00 3.14 -9.98
C ILE A 180 19.03 2.57 -8.56
N TYR A 181 19.70 1.44 -8.40
CA TYR A 181 19.98 0.84 -7.10
C TYR A 181 21.39 1.23 -6.65
N ASP A 182 21.51 1.74 -5.43
CA ASP A 182 22.78 2.08 -4.80
C ASP A 182 23.11 1.03 -3.73
N ALA A 183 24.22 0.31 -3.91
CA ALA A 183 24.65 -0.73 -2.99
C ALA A 183 25.29 -0.17 -1.70
N GLU A 184 25.72 1.11 -1.72
CA GLU A 184 26.30 1.80 -0.57
C GLU A 184 25.23 2.52 0.27
N ASP A 185 24.09 2.87 -0.35
CA ASP A 185 22.91 3.43 0.30
C ASP A 185 21.63 2.72 -0.17
N LEU A 186 21.26 1.66 0.54
CA LEU A 186 20.17 0.75 0.17
C LEU A 186 18.79 1.45 0.15
N TRP A 187 18.61 2.52 0.91
CA TRP A 187 17.38 3.31 0.95
C TRP A 187 17.31 4.38 -0.14
N CYS A 188 18.43 4.69 -0.81
CA CYS A 188 18.49 5.72 -1.82
C CYS A 188 17.47 5.47 -2.94
N GLY A 189 16.41 6.28 -2.94
CA GLY A 189 15.34 6.22 -3.93
C GLY A 189 14.39 5.03 -3.80
N LEU A 190 14.57 4.13 -2.83
CA LEU A 190 13.69 2.97 -2.63
C LEU A 190 12.24 3.44 -2.42
N LEU A 191 11.30 2.83 -3.15
CA LEU A 191 9.87 3.17 -3.16
C LEU A 191 9.55 4.65 -3.51
N GLN A 192 10.47 5.34 -4.20
CA GLN A 192 10.30 6.71 -4.69
C GLN A 192 10.25 6.80 -6.22
N SER A 193 10.11 5.66 -6.91
CA SER A 193 9.92 5.64 -8.34
C SER A 193 8.62 6.33 -8.77
N ARG A 194 8.69 7.09 -9.87
CA ARG A 194 7.51 7.70 -10.51
C ARG A 194 6.55 6.66 -11.08
N LEU A 195 7.01 5.42 -11.28
CA LEU A 195 6.16 4.31 -11.72
C LEU A 195 5.22 3.83 -10.62
N LEU A 196 5.50 4.14 -9.35
CA LEU A 196 4.57 3.91 -8.25
C LEU A 196 3.41 4.88 -8.37
N ALA A 197 2.46 4.53 -9.22
CA ALA A 197 1.34 5.34 -9.69
C ALA A 197 0.27 5.59 -8.62
N TYR A 198 0.72 6.02 -7.45
CA TYR A 198 -0.06 6.28 -6.26
C TYR A 198 -1.21 7.24 -6.56
N LYS A 199 -0.91 8.33 -7.27
CA LYS A 199 -1.93 9.29 -7.73
C LYS A 199 -2.97 8.62 -8.63
N HIS A 200 -2.57 7.70 -9.50
CA HIS A 200 -3.52 7.05 -10.40
C HIS A 200 -4.53 6.18 -9.64
N ILE A 201 -4.11 5.51 -8.56
CA ILE A 201 -5.00 4.71 -7.70
C ILE A 201 -5.80 5.60 -6.74
N PHE A 202 -5.16 6.55 -6.06
CA PHE A 202 -5.78 7.24 -4.93
C PHE A 202 -6.41 8.59 -5.29
N THR A 203 -5.99 9.22 -6.39
CA THR A 203 -6.48 10.53 -6.80
C THR A 203 -7.30 10.43 -8.09
N SER A 204 -8.13 11.44 -8.37
CA SER A 204 -8.89 11.47 -9.62
C SER A 204 -7.96 11.78 -10.79
N LEU A 205 -8.20 11.18 -11.96
CA LEU A 205 -7.42 11.38 -13.20
C LEU A 205 -7.20 12.88 -13.53
N SER A 206 -8.16 13.74 -13.20
CA SER A 206 -8.07 15.19 -13.40
C SER A 206 -7.08 15.94 -12.48
N SER A 207 -6.41 15.24 -11.55
CA SER A 207 -5.31 15.81 -10.77
C SER A 207 -3.93 15.50 -11.36
N VAL A 208 -3.90 14.64 -12.40
CA VAL A 208 -2.71 14.35 -13.21
C VAL A 208 -2.62 15.34 -14.39
N ASP A 209 -3.75 15.80 -14.92
CA ASP A 209 -3.86 16.87 -15.92
C ASP A 209 -4.27 18.21 -15.28
N ARG A 210 -3.76 19.34 -15.81
CA ARG A 210 -4.04 20.69 -15.26
C ARG A 210 -5.49 21.19 -15.46
N GLU A 211 -6.36 20.42 -16.10
CA GLU A 211 -7.75 20.78 -16.35
C GLU A 211 -8.72 19.94 -15.48
N PRO A 212 -9.57 20.57 -14.65
CA PRO A 212 -10.51 19.86 -13.80
C PRO A 212 -11.67 19.30 -14.63
N LYS A 213 -11.54 18.05 -15.09
CA LYS A 213 -12.62 17.26 -15.67
C LYS A 213 -12.92 16.07 -14.76
N ALA A 214 -13.75 16.22 -13.74
CA ALA A 214 -14.21 15.07 -12.95
C ALA A 214 -15.69 15.17 -12.56
N THR A 215 -16.42 14.10 -12.87
CA THR A 215 -17.77 13.77 -12.40
C THR A 215 -17.77 12.88 -11.14
N ARG A 216 -16.60 12.42 -10.66
CA ARG A 216 -16.45 11.53 -9.48
C ARG A 216 -15.21 11.88 -8.65
N SER A 217 -15.33 11.82 -7.31
CA SER A 217 -14.22 12.02 -6.36
C SER A 217 -13.20 10.87 -6.43
N GLY A 218 -11.91 11.18 -6.25
CA GLY A 218 -10.84 10.18 -6.16
C GLY A 218 -10.95 9.30 -4.91
N ASN A 219 -10.35 8.10 -4.94
CA ASN A 219 -10.45 7.10 -3.87
C ASN A 219 -10.03 7.66 -2.50
N ALA A 220 -8.97 8.46 -2.42
CA ALA A 220 -8.56 9.09 -1.18
C ALA A 220 -9.64 10.01 -0.61
N ARG A 221 -10.23 10.87 -1.45
CA ARG A 221 -11.31 11.78 -1.04
C ARG A 221 -12.59 11.03 -0.66
N LEU A 222 -12.91 9.93 -1.36
CA LEU A 222 -14.08 9.10 -1.07
C LEU A 222 -14.04 8.51 0.35
N HIS A 223 -12.85 8.20 0.85
CA HIS A 223 -12.66 7.57 2.15
C HIS A 223 -11.99 8.49 3.19
N GLY A 224 -11.88 9.80 2.92
CA GLY A 224 -11.29 10.76 3.87
C GLY A 224 -9.79 10.57 4.12
N MET A 225 -9.09 9.84 3.25
CA MET A 225 -7.65 9.58 3.34
C MET A 225 -6.87 10.88 3.15
N ASN A 226 -6.06 11.23 4.14
CA ASN A 226 -5.32 12.50 4.20
C ASN A 226 -3.79 12.30 4.22
N SER A 227 -3.33 11.06 4.32
CA SER A 227 -1.92 10.68 4.27
C SER A 227 -1.74 9.32 3.62
N ALA A 228 -0.56 9.08 3.06
CA ALA A 228 -0.12 7.77 2.64
C ALA A 228 0.16 6.87 3.87
N THR A 229 -0.06 5.58 3.70
CA THR A 229 0.30 4.52 4.66
C THR A 229 1.34 3.59 4.05
N ILE A 230 2.13 2.91 4.87
CA ILE A 230 3.09 1.90 4.40
C ILE A 230 2.41 0.84 3.52
N ALA A 231 1.23 0.36 3.94
CA ALA A 231 0.47 -0.63 3.21
C ALA A 231 -0.07 -0.11 1.87
N SER A 232 -0.41 1.17 1.77
CA SER A 232 -0.81 1.77 0.50
C SER A 232 0.33 1.90 -0.50
N ILE A 233 1.56 2.16 -0.03
CA ILE A 233 2.76 2.22 -0.88
C ILE A 233 3.09 0.81 -1.36
N ALA A 234 3.14 -0.17 -0.45
CA ALA A 234 3.36 -1.57 -0.78
C ALA A 234 2.28 -2.09 -1.77
N TYR A 235 1.01 -1.74 -1.55
CA TYR A 235 -0.08 -2.10 -2.46
C TYR A 235 0.14 -1.55 -3.87
N VAL A 236 0.47 -0.26 -4.01
CA VAL A 236 0.74 0.37 -5.31
C VAL A 236 1.93 -0.31 -6.00
N ALA A 237 3.01 -0.59 -5.26
CA ALA A 237 4.16 -1.32 -5.78
C ALA A 237 3.77 -2.69 -6.32
N THR A 238 2.98 -3.46 -5.56
CA THR A 238 2.48 -4.78 -5.97
C THR A 238 1.61 -4.69 -7.23
N GLN A 239 0.73 -3.70 -7.32
CA GLN A 239 -0.11 -3.51 -8.51
C GLN A 239 0.70 -3.13 -9.76
N VAL A 240 1.71 -2.26 -9.61
CA VAL A 240 2.59 -1.86 -10.72
C VAL A 240 3.45 -3.04 -11.18
N ARG A 241 4.04 -3.79 -10.24
CA ARG A 241 4.78 -5.03 -10.53
C ARG A 241 3.92 -5.98 -11.35
N PHE A 242 2.70 -6.26 -10.88
CA PHE A 242 1.78 -7.13 -11.58
C PHE A 242 1.45 -6.61 -12.99
N ALA A 243 1.25 -5.30 -13.18
CA ALA A 243 0.98 -4.71 -14.48
C ALA A 243 2.15 -4.84 -15.48
N LEU A 244 3.39 -4.88 -14.98
CA LEU A 244 4.61 -5.07 -15.78
C LEU A 244 4.89 -6.55 -16.10
N THR A 245 4.40 -7.50 -15.29
CA THR A 245 4.60 -8.94 -15.53
C THR A 245 3.78 -9.47 -16.72
N SER A 246 4.12 -10.67 -17.19
CA SER A 246 3.36 -11.38 -18.23
C SER A 246 2.13 -12.13 -17.72
N SER A 247 2.03 -12.38 -16.40
CA SER A 247 0.96 -13.17 -15.79
C SER A 247 -0.41 -12.53 -15.97
N SER A 248 -1.41 -13.25 -16.47
CA SER A 248 -2.75 -12.73 -16.73
C SER A 248 -3.66 -12.71 -15.49
N VAL A 249 -3.31 -13.48 -14.45
CA VAL A 249 -4.14 -13.69 -13.25
C VAL A 249 -3.36 -13.29 -12.01
N PHE A 250 -3.98 -12.48 -11.16
CA PHE A 250 -3.44 -12.17 -9.84
C PHE A 250 -3.89 -13.26 -8.87
N SER A 251 -2.96 -14.06 -8.37
CA SER A 251 -3.24 -15.14 -7.41
C SER A 251 -2.27 -15.06 -6.24
N ARG A 252 -2.78 -15.39 -5.06
CA ARG A 252 -2.00 -15.53 -3.82
C ARG A 252 -1.05 -16.72 -3.87
N ALA A 253 -1.48 -17.82 -4.49
CA ALA A 253 -0.71 -19.04 -4.63
C ALA A 253 0.20 -19.06 -5.89
N ASP A 254 0.31 -17.93 -6.62
CA ASP A 254 1.18 -17.87 -7.80
C ASP A 254 2.64 -17.72 -7.37
N THR A 255 3.40 -18.81 -7.46
CA THR A 255 4.83 -18.85 -7.19
C THR A 255 5.69 -18.29 -8.32
N THR A 256 5.11 -17.99 -9.49
CA THR A 256 5.84 -17.43 -10.63
C THR A 256 6.02 -15.93 -10.46
N THR A 257 4.92 -15.22 -10.14
CA THR A 257 5.05 -13.80 -9.78
C THR A 257 5.36 -13.63 -8.30
N ASP A 258 4.91 -14.53 -7.42
CA ASP A 258 5.14 -14.45 -5.98
C ASP A 258 4.71 -13.10 -5.39
N SER A 259 3.51 -12.65 -5.79
CA SER A 259 2.99 -11.31 -5.44
C SER A 259 2.68 -11.16 -3.95
N GLU A 260 2.41 -12.26 -3.25
CA GLU A 260 2.17 -12.27 -1.81
C GLU A 260 3.45 -12.05 -1.02
N THR A 261 4.48 -12.87 -1.26
CA THR A 261 5.81 -12.67 -0.67
C THR A 261 6.37 -11.30 -1.01
N PHE A 262 6.15 -10.79 -2.23
CA PHE A 262 6.56 -9.44 -2.61
C PHE A 262 5.87 -8.35 -1.78
N TYR A 263 4.57 -8.49 -1.52
CA TYR A 263 3.85 -7.53 -0.68
C TYR A 263 4.30 -7.60 0.78
N HIS A 264 4.48 -8.81 1.31
CA HIS A 264 4.91 -9.01 2.69
C HIS A 264 6.35 -8.56 2.92
N SER A 265 7.29 -8.85 2.01
CA SER A 265 8.67 -8.42 2.15
C SER A 265 8.81 -6.89 2.22
N LEU A 266 8.00 -6.16 1.44
CA LEU A 266 7.92 -4.70 1.56
C LEU A 266 7.35 -4.26 2.91
N LEU A 267 6.29 -4.90 3.39
CA LEU A 267 5.74 -4.59 4.71
C LEU A 267 6.69 -4.93 5.85
N ASP A 268 7.47 -6.00 5.72
CA ASP A 268 8.44 -6.40 6.74
C ASP A 268 9.52 -5.33 6.91
N LEU A 269 10.05 -4.77 5.81
CA LEU A 269 10.94 -3.61 5.86
C LEU A 269 10.23 -2.38 6.44
N LEU A 270 9.03 -2.06 5.94
CA LEU A 270 8.34 -0.82 6.30
C LEU A 270 7.77 -0.82 7.73
N GLU A 271 7.63 -1.99 8.36
CA GLU A 271 7.22 -2.15 9.76
C GLU A 271 8.41 -2.36 10.70
N ASP A 272 9.64 -2.46 10.18
CA ASP A 272 10.84 -2.66 11.00
C ASP A 272 11.09 -1.42 11.87
N PRO A 273 11.12 -1.57 13.22
CA PRO A 273 11.42 -0.46 14.12
C PRO A 273 12.78 0.19 13.87
N ASP A 274 13.77 -0.59 13.42
CA ASP A 274 15.13 -0.11 13.18
C ASP A 274 15.21 0.80 11.93
N GLU A 275 14.23 0.68 11.03
CA GLU A 275 14.12 1.46 9.77
C GLU A 275 13.10 2.61 9.88
N SER A 276 12.55 2.85 11.07
CA SER A 276 11.44 3.78 11.30
C SER A 276 11.73 5.22 10.82
N LYS A 277 12.98 5.67 10.91
CA LYS A 277 13.38 7.01 10.47
C LYS A 277 13.27 7.15 8.95
N GLU A 278 13.79 6.19 8.20
CA GLU A 278 13.78 6.15 6.75
C GLU A 278 12.34 5.97 6.22
N VAL A 279 11.53 5.16 6.91
CA VAL A 279 10.09 5.01 6.64
C VAL A 279 9.33 6.32 6.85
N ASP A 280 9.59 7.06 7.92
CA ASP A 280 8.97 8.36 8.18
C ASP A 280 9.31 9.39 7.09
N GLU A 281 10.56 9.40 6.63
CA GLU A 281 11.01 10.24 5.52
C GLU A 281 10.30 9.87 4.21
N LEU A 282 10.16 8.57 3.91
CA LEU A 282 9.41 8.06 2.76
C LEU A 282 7.94 8.47 2.81
N LEU A 283 7.28 8.30 3.96
CA LEU A 283 5.88 8.71 4.15
C LEU A 283 5.73 10.22 3.99
N MET A 284 6.65 11.01 4.55
CA MET A 284 6.66 12.47 4.39
C MET A 284 6.81 12.87 2.91
N TRP A 285 7.69 12.19 2.17
CA TRP A 285 7.90 12.41 0.74
C TRP A 285 6.63 12.14 -0.08
N TRP A 286 5.95 11.02 0.17
CA TRP A 286 4.67 10.70 -0.48
C TRP A 286 3.55 11.66 -0.11
N ASN A 287 3.46 12.04 1.17
CA ASN A 287 2.48 13.00 1.66
C ASN A 287 2.64 14.38 1.01
N CYS A 288 3.87 14.84 0.83
CA CYS A 288 4.14 16.11 0.13
C CYS A 288 3.64 16.09 -1.32
N GLN A 289 3.69 14.94 -2.00
CA GLN A 289 3.32 14.82 -3.41
C GLN A 289 1.84 14.57 -3.64
N VAL A 290 1.22 13.75 -2.80
CA VAL A 290 -0.16 13.27 -2.99
C VAL A 290 -1.15 14.10 -2.17
N PHE A 291 -0.74 14.54 -0.98
CA PHE A 291 -1.58 15.26 -0.02
C PHE A 291 -0.97 16.62 0.35
N PRO A 292 -0.71 17.53 -0.62
CA PRO A 292 -0.02 18.79 -0.34
C PRO A 292 -0.83 19.70 0.60
N ALA A 293 -2.16 19.64 0.58
CA ALA A 293 -3.01 20.41 1.49
C ALA A 293 -2.92 19.92 2.95
N SER A 294 -2.88 18.60 3.16
CA SER A 294 -2.67 17.99 4.48
C SER A 294 -1.25 18.23 4.99
N SER A 295 -0.26 18.14 4.10
CA SER A 295 1.15 18.41 4.42
C SER A 295 1.38 19.89 4.74
N ALA A 296 0.74 20.80 4.02
CA ALA A 296 0.76 22.24 4.30
C ALA A 296 0.02 22.61 5.60
N ALA A 297 -0.83 21.73 6.15
CA ALA A 297 -1.42 21.94 7.47
C ALA A 297 -0.38 21.82 8.61
N LYS A 298 0.78 21.19 8.36
CA LYS A 298 2.01 21.42 9.13
C LYS A 298 2.64 22.76 8.71
N ARG A 299 1.87 23.86 8.75
CA ARG A 299 2.43 25.20 8.50
C ARG A 299 3.58 25.42 9.47
N ASN A 300 4.79 25.66 8.95
CA ASN A 300 5.84 26.26 9.73
C ASN A 300 5.26 27.54 10.33
N ILE A 301 5.03 27.53 11.64
CA ILE A 301 4.55 28.71 12.35
C ILE A 301 5.65 29.75 12.15
N THR A 302 5.34 30.84 11.45
CA THR A 302 6.30 31.93 11.26
C THR A 302 6.83 32.35 12.62
N ALA A 303 8.15 32.44 12.77
CA ALA A 303 8.84 32.64 14.04
C ALA A 303 8.38 33.90 14.80
N ASN A 304 7.74 34.84 14.11
CA ASN A 304 7.21 36.09 14.67
C ASN A 304 5.68 36.11 14.82
N SER A 305 4.98 35.02 14.49
CA SER A 305 3.53 34.97 14.59
C SER A 305 3.07 34.95 16.06
N ALA A 306 1.88 35.49 16.32
CA ALA A 306 1.28 35.45 17.65
C ALA A 306 1.20 34.00 18.21
N LEU A 307 0.95 33.02 17.33
CA LEU A 307 0.86 31.60 17.70
C LEU A 307 2.22 31.03 18.19
N SER A 308 3.34 31.41 17.57
CA SER A 308 4.68 31.02 18.04
C SER A 308 4.98 31.57 19.44
N LYS A 309 4.64 32.85 19.67
CA LYS A 309 4.83 33.53 20.95
C LYS A 309 3.95 32.95 22.05
N ILE A 310 2.71 32.56 21.73
CA ILE A 310 1.79 31.88 22.65
C ILE A 310 2.38 30.52 23.05
N ARG A 311 2.85 29.71 22.09
CA ARG A 311 3.45 28.39 22.36
C ARG A 311 4.74 28.50 23.18
N GLN A 312 5.61 29.44 22.85
CA GLN A 312 6.83 29.72 23.64
C GLN A 312 6.50 30.14 25.08
N LYS A 313 5.49 31.00 25.28
CA LYS A 313 5.04 31.39 26.61
C LYS A 313 4.48 30.20 27.40
N CYS A 314 3.71 29.31 26.77
CA CYS A 314 3.19 28.10 27.42
C CYS A 314 4.31 27.10 27.78
N LEU A 315 5.32 26.94 26.91
CA LEU A 315 6.50 26.11 27.19
C LEU A 315 7.35 26.67 28.33
N ALA A 316 7.60 27.99 28.32
CA ALA A 316 8.33 28.66 29.39
C ALA A 316 7.59 28.51 30.74
N LEU A 317 6.26 28.70 30.76
CA LEU A 317 5.45 28.52 31.98
C LEU A 317 5.52 27.08 32.51
N LYS A 318 5.51 26.07 31.62
CA LYS A 318 5.66 24.66 32.02
C LYS A 318 7.05 24.37 32.60
N GLN A 319 8.10 25.00 32.08
CA GLN A 319 9.46 24.87 32.60
C GLN A 319 9.66 25.60 33.92
N THR A 320 9.01 26.74 34.14
CA THR A 320 9.07 27.49 35.41
C THR A 320 8.30 26.79 36.55
N LEU A 321 7.31 25.96 36.22
CA LEU A 321 6.43 25.32 37.21
C LEU A 321 6.96 24.02 37.82
N ASN A 322 8.08 23.46 37.32
CA ASN A 322 8.81 22.29 37.85
C ASN A 322 7.97 21.34 38.73
N LEU A 323 6.86 20.82 38.18
CA LEU A 323 6.15 19.67 38.73
C LEU A 323 6.73 18.41 38.06
N PRO A 324 7.02 17.34 38.82
CA PRO A 324 7.68 16.16 38.29
C PRO A 324 6.76 15.47 37.27
N MET A 325 7.38 14.80 36.28
CA MET A 325 6.66 13.96 35.33
C MET A 325 5.76 12.96 36.06
N VAL A 326 4.50 12.88 35.64
CA VAL A 326 3.68 11.69 35.83
C VAL A 326 3.24 11.22 34.45
N SER A 327 3.58 9.97 34.19
CA SER A 327 3.16 9.18 33.04
C SER A 327 1.64 9.16 32.91
N THR A 328 1.16 9.55 31.73
CA THR A 328 0.04 8.97 30.95
C THR A 328 0.02 9.70 29.61
#